data_AF-A0A370NCX9-F1
#
_entry.id   AF-A0A370NCX9-F1
#
_cell.length_a   1.000
_cell.length_b   1.000
_cell.length_c   1.000
_cell.angle_alpha   90.00
_cell.angle_beta   90.00
_cell.angle_gamma   90.00
#
_symmetry.space_group_name_H-M   'P 1'
#
loop_
_entity.id
_entity.type
_entity.pdbx_description
1 polymer ?
#
loop_
_entity_poly.entity_id
_entity_poly.type
_entity_poly.pdbx_seq_one_letter_code
_entity_poly.pdbx_strand_id
1 'polypeptide(L)'
;MKTVSRVGLGALLAAVFMSAAVAQTSARPYDPSAPKTRAEVKADLAAWRAAGYDPLDWINYPDNAQRAGRIVAARRAQGAGGSMTQ
;
A
#
# COMPACT_ATOMS: atom_id res chain seq x y z
N MET A 1 8.61 44.48 -3.92
CA MET A 1 9.07 43.08 -4.05
C MET A 1 8.50 42.23 -2.90
N LYS A 2 7.24 41.78 -2.95
CA LYS A 2 6.62 41.00 -1.85
C LYS A 2 5.46 40.07 -2.26
N THR A 3 5.18 39.92 -3.56
CA THR A 3 4.02 39.18 -4.07
C THR A 3 4.40 37.84 -4.73
N VAL A 4 5.64 37.70 -5.20
CA VAL A 4 6.12 36.49 -5.90
C VAL A 4 6.30 35.28 -4.95
N SER A 5 6.47 35.52 -3.65
CA SER A 5 6.70 34.46 -2.66
C SER A 5 5.46 33.65 -2.30
N ARG A 6 4.23 34.17 -2.55
CA ARG A 6 2.99 33.51 -2.13
C ARG A 6 2.47 32.50 -3.16
N VAL A 7 2.74 32.75 -4.44
CA VAL A 7 2.29 31.87 -5.54
C VAL A 7 3.15 30.60 -5.61
N GLY A 8 4.46 30.71 -5.37
CA GLY A 8 5.35 29.54 -5.30
C GLY A 8 5.06 28.62 -4.11
N LEU A 9 4.72 29.19 -2.96
CA LEU A 9 4.39 28.41 -1.76
C LEU A 9 3.03 27.70 -1.87
N GLY A 10 2.03 28.32 -2.53
CA GLY A 10 0.72 27.72 -2.78
C GLY A 10 0.78 26.51 -3.74
N ALA A 11 1.62 26.57 -4.78
CA ALA A 11 1.82 25.46 -5.71
C ALA A 11 2.54 24.26 -5.06
N LEU A 12 3.49 24.52 -4.17
CA LEU A 12 4.18 23.48 -3.39
C LEU A 12 3.26 22.79 -2.36
N LEU A 13 2.34 23.53 -1.74
CA LEU A 13 1.36 22.96 -0.80
C LEU A 13 0.30 22.10 -1.52
N ALA A 14 -0.14 22.47 -2.72
CA ALA A 14 -1.13 21.69 -3.47
C ALA A 14 -0.60 20.30 -3.90
N ALA A 15 0.72 20.15 -4.10
CA ALA A 15 1.34 18.86 -4.42
C ALA A 15 1.48 17.92 -3.21
N VAL A 16 1.43 18.44 -1.98
CA VAL A 16 1.59 17.64 -0.74
C VAL A 16 0.28 16.99 -0.28
N PHE A 17 -0.90 17.52 -0.68
CA PHE A 17 -2.19 17.01 -0.20
C PHE A 17 -2.86 15.94 -1.09
N MET A 18 -2.28 15.58 -2.23
CA MET A 18 -2.85 14.56 -3.12
C MET A 18 -2.43 13.11 -2.79
N SER A 19 -1.66 12.90 -1.71
CA SER A 19 -1.19 11.57 -1.35
C SER A 19 -1.76 11.09 -0.02
N ALA A 20 -2.45 9.96 -0.12
CA ALA A 20 -2.80 9.02 0.94
C ALA A 20 -4.04 9.34 1.80
N ALA A 21 -5.22 9.24 1.19
CA ALA A 21 -6.29 8.45 1.81
C ALA A 21 -5.93 6.95 1.73
N VAL A 22 -4.76 6.56 2.24
CA VAL A 22 -4.49 5.16 2.55
C VAL A 22 -5.31 4.93 3.80
N ALA A 23 -6.31 4.06 3.71
CA ALA A 23 -6.97 3.49 4.87
C ALA A 23 -5.87 3.22 5.90
N GLN A 24 -5.93 3.90 7.04
CA GLN A 24 -4.91 3.85 8.08
C GLN A 24 -4.67 2.37 8.39
N THR A 25 -3.66 1.79 7.75
CA THR A 25 -3.19 0.47 8.10
C THR A 25 -2.66 0.70 9.49
N SER A 26 -3.36 0.15 10.48
CA SER A 26 -2.91 0.18 11.85
C SER A 26 -1.42 -0.15 11.85
N ALA A 27 -0.60 0.60 12.59
CA ALA A 27 0.84 0.36 12.72
C ALA A 27 1.15 -0.99 13.42
N ARG A 28 0.16 -1.88 13.49
CA ARG A 28 0.28 -3.23 14.00
C ARG A 28 1.16 -4.02 13.02
N PRO A 29 2.18 -4.72 13.52
CA PRO A 29 2.92 -5.69 12.73
C PRO A 29 1.94 -6.62 12.01
N TYR A 30 2.16 -6.86 10.71
CA TYR A 30 1.34 -7.79 9.95
C TYR A 30 1.46 -9.19 10.54
N ASP A 31 0.41 -9.62 11.24
CA ASP A 31 0.29 -10.97 11.77
C ASP A 31 -0.67 -11.76 10.85
N PRO A 32 -0.17 -12.74 10.08
CA PRO A 32 -1.02 -13.55 9.20
C PRO A 32 -2.04 -14.40 9.98
N SER A 33 -1.83 -14.63 11.28
CA SER A 33 -2.71 -15.42 12.14
C SER A 33 -3.72 -14.58 12.91
N ALA A 34 -3.61 -13.24 12.89
CA ALA A 34 -4.56 -12.38 13.56
C ALA A 34 -5.90 -12.32 12.79
N PRO A 35 -7.05 -12.29 13.49
CA PRO A 35 -8.34 -12.04 12.86
C PRO A 35 -8.33 -10.72 12.08
N LYS A 36 -8.86 -10.75 10.85
CA LYS A 36 -8.94 -9.57 9.98
C LYS A 36 -10.34 -9.01 9.93
N THR A 37 -10.44 -7.70 10.02
CA THR A 37 -11.65 -6.96 9.69
C THR A 37 -11.95 -7.04 8.19
N ARG A 38 -13.21 -6.78 7.82
CA ARG A 38 -13.59 -6.71 6.39
C ARG A 38 -12.81 -5.65 5.62
N ALA A 39 -12.44 -4.54 6.27
CA ALA A 39 -11.64 -3.48 5.65
C ALA A 39 -10.22 -3.98 5.34
N GLU A 40 -9.58 -4.68 6.27
CA GLU A 40 -8.25 -5.26 6.08
C GLU A 40 -8.25 -6.34 4.99
N VAL A 41 -9.28 -7.19 4.93
CA VAL A 41 -9.41 -8.19 3.84
C VAL A 41 -9.51 -7.53 2.46
N LYS A 42 -10.28 -6.43 2.35
CA LYS A 42 -10.38 -5.67 1.10
C LYS A 42 -9.05 -5.03 0.71
N ALA A 43 -8.34 -4.44 1.69
CA ALA A 43 -7.03 -3.86 1.47
C ALA A 43 -6.01 -4.91 1.01
N ASP A 44 -6.02 -6.09 1.66
CA ASP A 44 -5.20 -7.22 1.26
C ASP A 44 -5.51 -7.67 -0.16
N LEU A 45 -6.79 -7.85 -0.52
CA LEU A 45 -7.16 -8.23 -1.88
C LEU A 45 -6.67 -7.20 -2.92
N ALA A 46 -6.79 -5.90 -2.63
CA ALA A 46 -6.27 -4.86 -3.49
C ALA A 46 -4.74 -4.97 -3.67
N ALA A 47 -3.99 -5.22 -2.59
CA ALA A 47 -2.54 -5.44 -2.66
C ALA A 47 -2.16 -6.66 -3.51
N TRP A 48 -2.93 -7.75 -3.41
CA TRP A 48 -2.73 -8.96 -4.21
C TRP A 48 -3.02 -8.72 -5.70
N ARG A 49 -4.10 -8.01 -6.04
CA ARG A 49 -4.40 -7.63 -7.43
C ARG A 49 -3.31 -6.71 -8.01
N ALA A 50 -2.81 -5.76 -7.22
CA ALA A 50 -1.68 -4.91 -7.59
C ALA A 50 -0.33 -5.67 -7.66
N ALA A 51 -0.28 -6.93 -7.20
CA ALA A 51 0.84 -7.84 -7.38
C ALA A 51 0.63 -8.82 -8.55
N GLY A 52 -0.45 -8.65 -9.32
CA GLY A 52 -0.77 -9.48 -10.48
C GLY A 52 -1.62 -10.71 -10.19
N TYR A 53 -2.20 -10.84 -8.99
CA TYR A 53 -3.17 -11.91 -8.72
C TYR A 53 -4.47 -11.65 -9.49
N ASP A 54 -4.88 -12.60 -10.33
CA ASP A 54 -6.19 -12.65 -10.94
C ASP A 54 -6.95 -13.90 -10.45
N PRO A 55 -8.05 -13.74 -9.70
CA PRO A 55 -8.83 -14.88 -9.23
C PRO A 55 -9.54 -15.65 -10.36
N LEU A 56 -9.66 -15.08 -11.56
CA LEU A 56 -10.26 -15.75 -12.72
C LEU A 56 -9.23 -16.49 -13.58
N ASP A 57 -7.94 -16.37 -13.27
CA ASP A 57 -6.86 -17.11 -13.93
C ASP A 57 -6.65 -18.47 -13.25
N TRP A 58 -7.62 -19.36 -13.44
CA TRP A 58 -7.59 -20.72 -12.88
C TRP A 58 -6.61 -21.63 -13.64
N ILE A 59 -6.25 -21.29 -14.88
CA ILE A 59 -5.30 -22.05 -15.70
C ILE A 59 -3.91 -22.03 -15.06
N ASN A 60 -3.48 -20.88 -14.55
CA ASN A 60 -2.16 -20.73 -13.92
C ASN A 60 -2.23 -20.82 -12.39
N TYR A 61 -3.32 -21.34 -11.83
CA TYR A 61 -3.41 -21.61 -10.40
C TYR A 61 -2.67 -22.91 -10.06
N PRO A 62 -1.83 -22.96 -9.01
CA PRO A 62 -1.63 -21.94 -7.96
C PRO A 62 -0.48 -20.94 -8.20
N ASP A 63 0.24 -21.04 -9.32
CA ASP A 63 1.45 -20.28 -9.58
C ASP A 63 1.24 -18.76 -9.56
N ASN A 64 0.10 -18.29 -10.10
CA ASN A 64 -0.27 -16.88 -10.07
C ASN A 64 -0.43 -16.33 -8.63
N ALA A 65 -1.10 -17.09 -7.77
CA ALA A 65 -1.35 -16.75 -6.37
C ALA A 65 -0.04 -16.79 -5.58
N GLN A 66 0.80 -17.81 -5.77
CA GLN A 66 2.09 -17.91 -5.09
C GLN A 66 3.03 -16.77 -5.49
N ARG A 67 3.08 -16.42 -6.78
CA ARG A 67 3.88 -15.29 -7.28
C ARG A 67 3.44 -13.98 -6.65
N ALA A 68 2.15 -13.68 -6.68
CA ALA A 68 1.60 -12.48 -6.05
C ALA A 68 1.86 -12.46 -4.54
N GLY A 69 1.71 -13.60 -3.86
CA GLY A 69 1.99 -13.75 -2.43
C GLY A 69 3.43 -13.39 -2.06
N ARG A 70 4.42 -13.86 -2.84
CA ARG A 70 5.84 -13.49 -2.64
C ARG A 70 6.08 -11.99 -2.78
N ILE A 71 5.47 -11.36 -3.78
CA ILE A 71 5.58 -9.92 -4.02
C ILE A 71 4.96 -9.12 -2.87
N VAL A 72 3.75 -9.50 -2.42
CA VAL A 72 3.06 -8.84 -1.30
C VAL A 72 3.87 -8.98 0.00
N ALA A 73 4.41 -10.17 0.28
CA ALA A 73 5.25 -10.40 1.45
C ALA A 73 6.51 -9.53 1.42
N ALA A 74 7.20 -9.44 0.27
CA ALA A 74 8.37 -8.60 0.10
C ALA A 74 8.05 -7.11 0.32
N ARG A 75 6.93 -6.61 -0.23
CA ARG A 75 6.48 -5.22 -0.04
C ARG A 75 6.20 -4.90 1.43
N ARG A 76 5.53 -5.81 2.15
CA ARG A 76 5.24 -5.64 3.58
C ARG A 76 6.52 -5.61 4.42
N ALA A 77 7.50 -6.47 4.11
CA ALA A 77 8.79 -6.48 4.78
C ALA A 77 9.57 -5.16 4.58
N GLN A 78 9.53 -4.59 3.37
CA GLN A 78 10.15 -3.29 3.07
C GLN A 78 9.47 -2.14 3.83
N GLY A 79 8.13 -2.14 3.89
CA GLY A 79 7.38 -1.14 4.66
C GLY A 79 7.69 -1.17 6.15
N ALA A 80 7.85 -2.36 6.73
CA ALA A 80 8.23 -2.53 8.14
C ALA A 80 9.67 -2.08 8.46
N GLY A 81 10.62 -2.31 7.53
CA GLY A 81 12.00 -1.85 7.69
C GLY A 81 12.17 -0.33 7.55
N GLY A 82 11.36 0.31 6.70
CA GLY A 82 11.35 1.77 6.52
C GLY A 82 10.85 2.53 7.77
N SER A 83 9.94 1.93 8.54
CA SER A 83 9.48 2.49 9.82
C SER A 83 10.47 2.36 10.97
N MET A 84 11.49 1.49 10.87
CA MET A 84 12.49 1.26 11.92
C MET A 84 13.76 2.10 11.74
N THR A 85 13.93 2.74 10.57
CA THR A 85 15.10 3.57 10.21
C THR A 85 14.84 5.08 10.29
N GLN A 86 13.71 5.48 10.85
CA GLN A 86 13.33 6.89 11.07
C GLN A 86 13.30 7.22 12.56
#